data_AF-H0VIM5-F1
#
_entry.id   AF-H0VIM5-F1
#
_cell.length_a   1.000
_cell.length_b   1.000
_cell.length_c   1.000
_cell.angle_alpha   90.00
_cell.angle_beta   90.00
_cell.angle_gamma   90.00
#
_symmetry.space_group_name_H-M   'P 1'
#
loop_
_entity.id
_entity.type
_entity.pdbx_description
1 polymer ?
#
loop_
_entity_poly.entity_id
_entity_poly.type
_entity_poly.pdbx_seq_one_letter_code
_entity_poly.pdbx_strand_id
1 'polypeptide(L)' 'MDGSGEHPRGSGPTSSEHIMKTGALLLQGMIAAVDTDSPREVFFRVAAEMFADGNFNWGRVVALFYFASKLVLK' A
#
# COMPACT_ATOMS: atom_id res chain seq x y z
N MET A 1 41.32 -8.28 28.97
CA MET A 1 40.11 -8.97 28.46
C MET A 1 39.16 -7.91 27.95
N ASP A 2 39.65 -7.26 26.92
CA ASP A 2 39.08 -6.20 26.11
C ASP A 2 38.20 -6.89 25.08
N GLY A 3 36.92 -7.01 25.43
CA GLY A 3 35.88 -7.50 24.53
C GLY A 3 35.78 -6.56 23.34
N SER A 4 36.47 -6.92 22.26
CA SER A 4 36.25 -6.36 20.94
C SER A 4 34.79 -6.60 20.57
N GLY A 5 33.96 -5.58 20.80
CA GLY A 5 32.57 -5.56 20.36
C GLY A 5 32.58 -5.63 18.84
N GLU A 6 32.18 -6.78 18.31
CA GLU A 6 31.92 -6.97 16.90
C GLU A 6 30.85 -5.97 16.48
N HIS A 7 31.28 -4.91 15.81
CA HIS A 7 30.39 -3.93 15.20
C HIS A 7 29.80 -4.58 13.93
N PRO A 8 28.49 -4.87 13.85
CA PRO A 8 27.91 -5.44 12.66
C PRO A 8 27.90 -4.35 11.58
N ARG A 9 28.91 -4.37 10.72
CA ARG A 9 29.00 -3.56 9.50
C ARG A 9 27.91 -4.03 8.53
N GLY A 10 26.66 -3.63 8.75
CA GLY A 10 25.52 -4.07 7.95
C GLY A 10 24.35 -3.10 7.84
N SER A 11 24.38 -1.96 8.53
CA SER A 11 23.26 -1.00 8.58
C SER A 11 23.56 0.29 7.81
N GLY A 12 24.15 0.16 6.62
CA GLY A 12 24.21 1.28 5.68
C GLY A 12 22.81 1.61 5.13
N PRO A 13 22.57 2.84 4.63
CA PRO A 13 21.29 3.24 4.04
C PRO A 13 20.88 2.39 2.81
N THR A 14 21.82 1.63 2.24
CA THR A 14 21.60 0.67 1.14
C THR A 14 21.40 -0.78 1.63
N SER A 15 21.37 -1.02 2.94
CA SER A 15 21.11 -2.33 3.50
C SER A 15 19.70 -2.80 3.13
N SER A 16 19.56 -4.07 2.76
CA SER A 16 18.29 -4.68 2.36
C SER A 16 17.19 -4.48 3.41
N GLU A 17 17.56 -4.57 4.70
CA GLU A 17 16.64 -4.33 5.80
C GLU A 17 16.10 -2.89 5.79
N HIS A 18 16.97 -1.91 5.55
CA HIS A 18 16.60 -0.51 5.50
C HIS A 18 15.73 -0.21 4.26
N ILE A 19 16.07 -0.77 3.10
CA ILE A 19 15.28 -0.65 1.87
C ILE A 19 13.88 -1.23 2.06
N MET A 20 13.77 -2.43 2.64
CA MET A 20 12.47 -3.06 2.90
C MET A 20 11.63 -2.24 3.90
N LYS A 21 12.27 -1.75 4.97
CA LYS A 21 11.60 -0.96 6.00
C LYS A 21 11.13 0.41 5.48
N THR A 22 11.96 1.07 4.67
CA THR A 22 11.60 2.31 3.98
C THR A 22 10.48 2.08 2.96
N GLY A 23 10.56 1.00 2.17
CA GLY A 23 9.50 0.64 1.22
C GLY A 23 8.14 0.41 1.90
N ALA A 24 8.14 -0.30 3.03
CA ALA A 24 6.92 -0.54 3.81
C ALA A 24 6.30 0.76 4.38
N LEU A 25 7.13 1.67 4.88
CA LEU A 25 6.68 2.97 5.41
C LEU A 25 6.09 3.87 4.31
N LEU A 26 6.73 3.92 3.14
CA LEU A 26 6.24 4.70 2.00
C LEU A 26 4.89 4.16 1.50
N LEU A 27 4.74 2.84 1.39
CA LEU A 27 3.48 2.21 1.00
C LEU A 27 2.37 2.48 2.02
N GLN A 28 2.65 2.37 3.32
CA GLN A 28 1.67 2.72 4.36
C GLN A 28 1.27 4.19 4.29
N GLY A 29 2.22 5.09 4.05
CA GLY A 29 1.95 6.52 3.89
C GLY A 29 1.08 6.81 2.68
N MET A 30 1.33 6.17 1.53
CA MET A 30 0.49 6.32 0.34
C MET A 30 -0.93 5.80 0.54
N ILE A 31 -1.10 4.71 1.29
CA ILE A 31 -2.42 4.17 1.64
C ILE A 31 -3.15 5.10 2.62
N ALA A 32 -2.43 5.68 3.58
CA ALA A 32 -3.00 6.60 4.57
C ALA A 32 -3.30 8.00 4.00
N ALA A 33 -2.55 8.43 2.98
CA ALA A 33 -2.74 9.72 2.30
C ALA A 33 -3.92 9.72 1.30
N VAL A 34 -4.60 8.59 1.11
CA VAL A 34 -5.91 8.59 0.45
C VAL A 34 -6.90 9.22 1.44
N ASP A 35 -7.08 10.53 1.33
CA ASP A 35 -8.11 11.26 2.07
C ASP A 35 -9.48 10.63 1.77
N THR A 36 -10.11 10.11 2.82
CA THR A 36 -11.46 9.56 2.76
C THR A 36 -12.52 10.63 3.05
N ASP A 37 -12.27 11.90 2.75
CA ASP A 37 -13.24 12.98 2.92
C ASP A 37 -14.53 12.74 2.13
N SER A 38 -14.46 11.92 1.08
CA SER A 38 -15.62 11.42 0.36
C SER A 38 -15.40 9.96 -0.06
N PRO A 39 -15.84 8.96 0.75
CA PRO A 39 -15.76 7.55 0.36
C PRO A 39 -16.51 7.27 -0.95
N ARG A 40 -17.49 8.12 -1.30
CA ARG A 40 -18.15 8.15 -2.60
C ARG A 40 -17.16 8.45 -3.73
N GLU A 41 -16.36 9.52 -3.60
CA GLU A 41 -15.41 9.93 -4.64
C GLU A 41 -14.29 8.89 -4.82
N VAL A 42 -13.79 8.32 -3.72
CA VAL A 42 -12.82 7.22 -3.75
C VAL A 42 -13.40 5.98 -4.44
N PHE A 43 -14.65 5.61 -4.12
CA PHE A 43 -15.33 4.50 -4.77
C PHE A 43 -15.45 4.69 -6.29
N PHE A 44 -15.91 5.87 -6.72
CA PHE A 44 -16.07 6.14 -8.15
C PHE A 44 -14.73 6.24 -8.89
N ARG A 45 -13.68 6.78 -8.27
CA ARG A 45 -12.34 6.82 -8.88
C ARG A 45 -11.79 5.42 -9.12
N VAL A 46 -11.88 4.54 -8.11
CA VAL A 46 -11.41 3.16 -8.23
C VAL A 46 -12.25 2.37 -9.24
N ALA A 47 -13.57 2.56 -9.25
CA ALA A 47 -14.42 1.96 -10.29
C ALA A 47 -14.02 2.43 -11.69
N ALA A 48 -13.79 3.72 -11.89
CA ALA A 48 -13.37 4.28 -13.17
C ALA A 48 -12.03 3.69 -13.64
N GLU A 49 -11.04 3.61 -12.75
CA GLU A 49 -9.73 3.01 -13.07
C GLU A 49 -9.83 1.50 -13.34
N MET A 50 -10.64 0.75 -12.59
CA MET A 50 -10.82 -0.70 -12.80
C MET A 50 -11.38 -1.04 -14.18
N PHE A 51 -12.11 -0.13 -14.82
CA PHE A 51 -12.70 -0.36 -16.14
C PHE A 51 -12.11 0.55 -17.24
N ALA A 52 -11.07 1.32 -16.94
CA ALA A 52 -10.50 2.31 -17.87
C ALA A 52 -9.86 1.68 -19.12
N ASP A 53 -9.38 0.45 -19.02
CA ASP A 53 -8.79 -0.30 -20.15
C ASP A 53 -9.84 -0.91 -21.10
N GLY A 54 -11.13 -0.69 -20.83
CA GLY A 54 -12.25 -1.19 -21.63
C GLY A 54 -12.53 -2.69 -21.48
N ASN A 55 -11.79 -3.41 -20.64
CA ASN A 55 -11.99 -4.85 -20.45
C ASN A 55 -12.99 -5.12 -19.31
N PHE A 56 -14.17 -5.63 -19.67
CA PHE A 56 -15.21 -5.95 -18.70
C PHE A 56 -15.21 -7.44 -18.34
N ASN A 57 -15.03 -7.75 -17.05
CA ASN A 57 -15.09 -9.12 -16.56
C ASN A 57 -15.68 -9.20 -15.15
N TRP A 58 -16.27 -10.36 -14.83
CA TRP A 58 -16.90 -10.62 -13.53
C TRP A 58 -15.94 -10.56 -12.35
N GLY A 59 -14.65 -10.86 -12.55
CA GLY A 59 -13.62 -10.75 -11.50
C GLY A 59 -13.47 -9.31 -10.99
N ARG A 60 -13.50 -8.32 -11.89
CA ARG A 60 -13.47 -6.90 -11.53
C ARG A 60 -14.73 -6.43 -10.83
N VAL A 61 -15.89 -6.95 -11.24
CA VAL A 61 -17.17 -6.67 -10.56
C VAL A 61 -17.12 -7.18 -9.11
N VAL A 62 -16.66 -8.41 -8.90
CA VAL A 62 -16.53 -9.00 -7.55
C VAL A 62 -15.53 -8.20 -6.70
N ALA A 63 -14.38 -7.84 -7.27
CA ALA A 63 -13.36 -7.04 -6.57
C ALA A 63 -13.87 -5.62 -6.22
N LEU A 64 -14.69 -4.99 -7.06
CA LEU A 64 -15.31 -3.70 -6.76
C LEU A 64 -16.30 -3.79 -5.58
N PHE A 65 -17.10 -4.87 -5.50
CA PHE A 65 -17.98 -5.11 -4.36
C PHE A 65 -17.20 -5.38 -3.07
N TYR A 66 -16.10 -6.13 -3.15
CA TYR A 66 -15.20 -6.34 -2.01
C TYR A 66 -14.60 -5.02 -1.52
N PHE A 67 -14.15 -4.17 -2.44
CA PHE A 67 -13.64 -2.84 -2.13
C PHE A 67 -14.70 -1.96 -1.46
N ALA A 68 -15.93 -1.92 -2.00
CA ALA A 68 -17.04 -1.19 -1.38
C ALA A 68 -17.30 -1.66 0.06
N SER A 69 -17.28 -2.98 0.27
CA SER A 69 -17.50 -3.58 1.59
C SER A 69 -16.43 -3.16 2.59
N LYS A 70 -15.17 -3.08 2.16
CA LYS A 70 -14.04 -2.59 2.97
C LYS A 70 -14.09 -1.08 3.21
N LEU A 71 -14.62 -0.30 2.26
CA LEU A 71 -14.82 1.15 2.39
C LEU A 71 -15.92 1.50 3.41
N VAL A 72 -16.98 0.69 3.48
CA VAL A 72 -18.10 0.87 4.41
C VAL A 72 -17.77 0.43 5.83
N LEU A 73 -16.90 -0.58 5.98
CA LEU A 73 -16.47 -1.11 7.28
C LEU A 73 -15.28 -0.33 7.90
N LYS A 74 -14.85 0.77 7.28
CA LYS A 74 -13.72 1.60 7.72
C LYS A 74 -14.18 2.78 8.57
#